data_AF-A0A5K3FPE5-F1
#
_entry.id   AF-A0A5K3FPE5-F1
#
_cell.length_a   1.000
_cell.length_b   1.000
_cell.length_c   1.000
_cell.angle_alpha   90.00
_cell.angle_beta   90.00
_cell.angle_gamma   90.00
#
_symmetry.space_group_name_H-M   'P 1'
#
loop_
_entity.id
_entity.type
_entity.pdbx_description
1 polymer ?
#
loop_
_entity_poly.entity_id
_entity_poly.type
_entity_poly.pdbx_seq_one_letter_code
_entity_poly.pdbx_strand_id
1 'polypeptide(L)' 'MLTLICLVTLLWWAEANSPTNQERKEIVKLLTTKREPVIPPASNMMLMEYSDDLERLAKSWLK' A
#
# COMPACT_ATOMS: atom_id res chain seq x y z
N MET A 1 -17.31 -30.26 3.51
CA MET A 1 -18.16 -29.07 3.27
C MET A 1 -17.90 -27.97 4.30
N LEU A 2 -17.96 -28.25 5.60
CA LEU A 2 -17.63 -27.27 6.66
C LEU A 2 -16.26 -26.58 6.48
N THR A 3 -15.21 -27.34 6.17
CA THR A 3 -13.86 -26.80 5.96
C THR A 3 -13.80 -25.79 4.81
N LEU A 4 -14.55 -26.05 3.72
CA LEU A 4 -14.62 -25.15 2.57
C LEU A 4 -15.37 -23.86 2.94
N ILE A 5 -16.47 -23.98 3.69
CA ILE A 5 -17.24 -22.84 4.19
C ILE A 5 -16.37 -21.97 5.11
N CYS A 6 -15.61 -22.57 6.03
CA CYS A 6 -14.71 -21.84 6.92
C CYS A 6 -13.58 -21.11 6.16
N LEU A 7 -13.06 -21.69 5.08
CA LEU A 7 -12.04 -21.03 4.25
C LEU A 7 -12.63 -19.85 3.48
N VAL A 8 -13.82 -20.00 2.92
CA VAL A 8 -14.51 -18.92 2.19
C VAL A 8 -14.90 -17.78 3.11
N THR A 9 -15.34 -18.07 4.34
CA THR A 9 -15.64 -17.02 5.33
C THR A 9 -14.39 -16.28 5.78
N LEU A 10 -13.26 -16.96 5.98
CA LEU A 10 -11.98 -16.31 6.31
C LEU A 10 -11.50 -15.37 5.20
N LEU A 11 -11.67 -15.77 3.94
CA LEU A 11 -11.32 -14.93 2.78
C LEU A 11 -12.25 -13.71 2.64
N TRP A 12 -13.50 -13.81 3.11
CA TRP A 12 -14.47 -12.71 3.10
C TRP A 12 -14.10 -11.58 4.07
N TRP A 13 -13.40 -11.89 5.16
CA TRP A 13 -12.94 -10.92 6.16
C TRP A 13 -11.59 -10.28 5.82
N ALA A 14 -10.97 -10.65 4.70
CA ALA A 14 -9.74 -10.04 4.23
C ALA A 14 -10.02 -8.67 3.59
N GLU A 15 -10.61 -7.74 4.34
CA GLU A 15 -10.61 -6.33 3.95
C GLU A 15 -9.26 -5.73 4.30
N ALA A 16 -8.56 -5.21 3.29
CA ALA A 16 -7.35 -4.43 3.50
C ALA A 16 -7.75 -3.10 4.15
N ASN A 17 -7.56 -3.01 5.47
CA ASN A 17 -7.70 -1.75 6.17
C ASN A 17 -6.78 -0.69 5.56
N SER A 18 -7.24 0.56 5.62
CA SER A 18 -6.43 1.73 5.31
C SER A 18 -5.13 1.71 6.11
N PRO A 19 -3.98 2.09 5.53
CA PRO A 19 -2.74 2.22 6.30
C PRO A 19 -2.92 3.19 7.47
N THR A 20 -2.44 2.80 8.64
CA THR A 20 -2.30 3.68 9.81
C THR A 20 -1.29 4.80 9.53
N ASN A 21 -1.31 5.87 10.33
CA ASN A 21 -0.35 6.97 10.17
C ASN A 21 1.12 6.53 10.23
N GLN A 22 1.42 5.47 10.99
CA GLN A 22 2.77 4.90 11.06
C GLN A 22 3.10 4.13 9.78
N GLU A 23 2.20 3.28 9.29
CA GLU A 23 2.38 2.54 8.04
C GLU A 23 2.50 3.49 6.84
N ARG A 24 1.75 4.60 6.81
CA ARG A 24 1.90 5.65 5.77
C ARG A 24 3.32 6.21 5.73
N LYS A 25 3.91 6.50 6.88
CA LYS A 25 5.32 6.96 6.98
C LYS A 25 6.29 5.89 6.53
N GLU A 26 6.03 4.63 6.89
CA GLU A 26 6.87 3.50 6.49
C GLU A 26 6.82 3.24 4.99
N ILE A 27 5.64 3.38 4.36
CA ILE A 27 5.48 3.30 2.90
C ILE A 27 6.35 4.37 2.21
N VAL A 28 6.25 5.63 2.64
CA VAL A 28 7.06 6.71 2.06
C VAL A 28 8.55 6.44 2.26
N LYS A 29 8.95 6.05 3.47
CA LYS A 29 10.36 5.72 3.78
C LYS A 29 10.88 4.59 2.89
N LEU A 30 10.11 3.49 2.77
CA LEU A 30 10.46 2.35 1.94
C LEU A 30 10.68 2.77 0.49
N LEU A 31 9.73 3.52 -0.08
CA LEU A 31 9.81 3.97 -1.47
C LEU A 31 11.00 4.90 -1.70
N THR A 32 11.27 5.83 -0.77
CA THR A 32 12.45 6.69 -0.82
C THR A 32 13.74 5.88 -0.80
N THR A 33 13.89 4.92 0.12
CA THR A 33 15.08 4.05 0.20
C THR A 33 15.29 3.22 -1.07
N LYS A 34 14.23 2.91 -1.82
CA LYS A 34 14.34 2.21 -3.11
C LYS A 34 14.64 3.14 -4.28
N ARG A 35 14.13 4.38 -4.25
CA ARG A 35 14.25 5.38 -5.33
C ARG A 35 15.54 6.18 -5.28
N GLU A 36 16.15 6.33 -4.11
CA GLU A 36 17.36 7.12 -3.90
C GLU A 36 18.61 6.49 -4.56
N PRO A 37 18.93 5.18 -4.39
CA PRO A 37 20.15 4.58 -4.94
C PRO A 37 19.95 3.94 -6.32
N VAL A 38 19.03 4.45 -7.15
CA VAL A 38 18.75 3.84 -8.47
C VAL A 38 19.95 3.93 -9.41
N ILE A 39 20.15 2.89 -10.23
CA ILE A 39 21.21 2.82 -11.23
C ILE A 39 20.57 2.52 -12.61
N PRO A 40 20.84 3.35 -13.64
CA PRO A 40 21.64 4.57 -13.61
C PRO A 40 21.03 5.68 -12.73
N PRO A 41 21.84 6.65 -12.25
CA PRO A 41 21.33 7.72 -11.39
C PRO A 41 20.31 8.58 -12.15
N ALA A 42 19.19 8.88 -11.49
CA ALA A 42 18.14 9.73 -12.04
C ALA A 42 18.38 11.20 -11.70
N SER A 43 18.40 12.08 -12.69
CA SER A 43 18.64 13.52 -12.52
C SER A 43 17.42 14.31 -12.02
N ASN A 44 16.23 13.71 -12.02
CA ASN A 44 14.95 14.38 -11.75
C ASN A 44 14.05 13.60 -10.79
N MET A 45 14.63 12.73 -9.95
CA MET A 45 13.85 11.92 -9.02
C MET A 45 13.32 12.78 -7.87
N MET A 46 12.02 13.07 -7.88
CA MET A 46 11.37 13.85 -6.82
C MET A 46 11.15 13.02 -5.54
N LEU A 47 11.23 13.70 -4.39
CA LEU A 47 10.80 13.15 -3.10
C LEU A 47 9.30 12.85 -3.12
N MET A 48 8.93 11.75 -2.47
CA MET A 48 7.53 11.33 -2.38
C MET A 48 6.90 11.84 -1.09
N GLU A 49 5.64 12.26 -1.19
CA GLU A 49 4.77 12.57 -0.06
C GLU A 49 3.56 11.65 -0.11
N TYR A 50 3.00 11.34 1.06
CA TYR A 50 1.77 10.55 1.14
C TYR A 50 0.57 11.40 0.73
N SER A 51 -0.33 10.87 -0.09
CA SER A 51 -1.54 11.58 -0.53
C SER A 51 -2.79 10.83 -0.08
N ASP A 52 -3.60 11.48 0.75
CA ASP A 52 -4.90 10.94 1.18
C ASP A 52 -5.87 10.76 0.00
N ASP A 53 -5.75 11.59 -1.03
CA ASP A 53 -6.57 11.50 -2.24
C ASP A 53 -6.24 10.26 -3.06
N LEU A 54 -4.95 9.93 -3.20
CA LEU A 54 -4.51 8.69 -3.84
C LEU A 54 -4.86 7.45 -3.01
N GLU A 55 -4.79 7.53 -1.68
CA GLU A 55 -5.26 6.45 -0.80
C GLU A 55 -6.76 6.21 -1.00
N ARG A 56 -7.56 7.29 -1.05
CA ARG A 56 -9.00 7.19 -1.30
C ARG A 56 -9.31 6.60 -2.68
N LEU A 57 -8.54 6.99 -3.70
CA LEU A 57 -8.64 6.41 -5.04
C LEU A 57 -8.36 4.90 -5.02
N ALA A 58 -7.26 4.49 -4.38
CA ALA A 58 -6.89 3.08 -4.25
C ALA A 58 -7.96 2.26 -3.52
N LYS A 59 -8.53 2.79 -2.43
CA LYS A 59 -9.67 2.16 -1.74
C LYS A 59 -10.90 2.03 -2.63
N SER A 60 -11.20 3.05 -3.42
CA SER A 60 -12.37 3.02 -4.32
C SER A 60 -12.23 1.96 -5.41
N TRP A 61 -11.00 1.69 -5.85
CA TRP A 61 -10.70 0.65 -6.85
C TRP A 61 -10.75 -0.77 -6.30
N LEU A 62 -10.40 -0.96 -5.03
CA LEU A 62 -10.34 -2.29 -4.38
C LEU A 62 -11.69 -2.75 -3.79
N LYS A 63 -12.69 -1.87 -3.78
CA LYS A 63 -14.08 -2.19 -3.42
C LYS A 63 -14.79 -2.91 -4.56
#